data_AF-A0A967WM61-F1
#
_entry.id   AF-A0A967WM61-F1
#
_cell.length_a   1.000
_cell.length_b   1.000
_cell.length_c   1.000
_cell.angle_alpha   90.00
_cell.angle_beta   90.00
_cell.angle_gamma   90.00
#
_symmetry.space_group_name_H-M   'P 1'
#
loop_
_entity.id
_entity.type
_entity.pdbx_description
1 polymer ?
#
loop_
_entity_poly.entity_id
_entity_poly.type
_entity_poly.pdbx_seq_one_letter_code
_entity_poly.pdbx_strand_id
1 'polypeptide(L)'
;EFKQIEIVGDVDPEEVRWHARTGETFASRGQKMIYHGPLKPMEQVLLQTPLVPWSYAASRAYYDGLWYPLIGHKRVEEALQTKWGRHFAEYGDMPAK
;
A
#
# COMPACT_ATOMS: atom_id res chain seq x y z
N GLU A 1 9.51 25.79 3.53
CA GLU A 1 8.58 26.91 3.34
C GLU A 1 7.49 26.46 2.37
N PHE A 2 6.27 26.17 2.85
CA PHE A 2 5.12 25.83 2.00
C PHE A 2 4.19 27.05 2.00
N LYS A 3 4.38 27.98 1.06
CA LYS A 3 3.49 29.14 0.88
C LYS A 3 3.36 29.39 -0.62
N GLN A 4 2.40 28.73 -1.28
CA GLN A 4 1.87 29.16 -2.59
C GLN A 4 0.75 28.23 -3.11
N ILE A 5 -0.19 27.82 -2.24
CA ILE A 5 -1.43 27.18 -2.72
C ILE A 5 -2.59 28.01 -2.17
N GLU A 6 -3.32 28.66 -3.06
CA GLU A 6 -4.58 29.32 -2.76
C GLU A 6 -5.69 28.27 -2.78
N ILE A 7 -6.35 28.06 -1.65
CA ILE A 7 -7.41 27.08 -1.49
C ILE A 7 -8.73 27.82 -1.66
N VAL A 8 -9.38 27.60 -2.80
CA VAL A 8 -10.67 28.23 -3.11
C VAL A 8 -11.79 27.28 -2.63
N GLY A 9 -12.34 27.55 -1.44
CA GLY A 9 -13.43 26.78 -0.83
C GLY A 9 -13.68 27.16 0.65
N ASP A 10 -14.90 26.93 1.15
CA ASP A 10 -15.37 27.35 2.50
C ASP A 10 -14.88 26.47 3.66
N VAL A 11 -14.00 25.50 3.42
CA VAL A 11 -13.56 24.56 4.46
C VAL A 11 -12.09 24.80 4.75
N ASP A 12 -11.78 25.15 6.01
CA ASP A 12 -10.42 25.30 6.47
C ASP A 12 -9.68 23.95 6.30
N PRO A 13 -8.48 23.92 5.67
CA PRO A 13 -7.70 22.69 5.51
C PRO A 13 -7.41 21.96 6.83
N GLU A 14 -7.38 22.69 7.95
CA GLU A 14 -7.21 22.12 9.27
C GLU A 14 -8.45 21.34 9.74
N GLU A 15 -9.66 21.74 9.30
CA GLU A 15 -10.92 21.03 9.60
C GLU A 15 -11.02 19.66 8.89
N VAL A 16 -10.26 19.45 7.81
CA VAL A 16 -10.25 18.21 7.01
C VAL A 16 -8.97 17.38 7.27
N ARG A 17 -8.23 17.66 8.36
CA ARG A 17 -7.07 16.83 8.72
C ARG A 17 -7.51 15.44 9.17
N TRP A 18 -7.31 14.46 8.31
CA TRP A 18 -7.63 13.05 8.55
C TRP A 18 -6.80 12.36 9.65
N HIS A 19 -5.76 13.01 10.18
CA HIS A 19 -4.82 12.45 11.17
C HIS A 19 -4.30 11.04 10.83
N ALA A 20 -4.23 10.72 9.53
CA ALA A 20 -3.82 9.40 9.07
C ALA A 20 -2.42 9.07 9.56
N ARG A 21 -2.27 7.89 10.17
CA ARG A 21 -0.96 7.36 10.56
C ARG A 21 -0.55 6.30 9.57
N THR A 22 0.65 6.42 9.04
CA THR A 22 1.25 5.41 8.18
C THR A 22 2.14 4.50 9.01
N GLY A 23 2.08 3.19 8.71
CA GLY A 23 2.94 2.18 9.31
C GLY A 23 3.93 1.62 8.29
N GLU A 24 4.97 0.93 8.78
CA GLU A 24 5.90 0.21 7.92
C GLU A 24 5.57 -1.28 7.87
N THR A 25 5.44 -1.81 6.66
CA THR A 25 5.37 -3.26 6.44
C THR A 25 6.75 -3.83 6.15
N PHE A 26 6.89 -5.16 6.23
CA PHE A 26 8.13 -5.84 5.84
C PHE A 26 8.55 -5.47 4.41
N ALA A 27 7.61 -5.51 3.46
CA ALA A 27 7.84 -5.11 2.08
C ALA A 27 8.27 -3.64 1.95
N SER A 28 7.59 -2.73 2.66
CA SER A 28 7.92 -1.29 2.63
C SER A 28 9.33 -1.01 3.17
N ARG A 29 9.73 -1.69 4.25
CA ARG A 29 11.10 -1.63 4.78
C ARG A 29 12.12 -2.13 3.76
N GLY A 30 11.83 -3.25 3.10
CA GLY A 30 12.64 -3.79 2.00
C GLY A 30 12.85 -2.78 0.87
N GLN A 31 11.76 -2.20 0.38
CA GLN A 31 11.81 -1.16 -0.65
C GLN A 31 12.61 0.06 -0.21
N LYS A 32 12.41 0.54 1.02
CA LYS A 32 13.19 1.68 1.56
C LYS A 32 14.68 1.37 1.65
N MET A 33 15.07 0.14 2.00
CA MET A 33 16.48 -0.26 1.98
C MET A 33 17.07 -0.17 0.57
N ILE A 34 16.30 -0.53 -0.47
CA ILE A 34 16.73 -0.46 -1.88
C ILE A 34 16.75 0.98 -2.39
N TYR A 35 15.74 1.80 -2.08
CA TYR A 35 15.64 3.15 -2.64
C TYR A 35 16.38 4.23 -1.87
N HIS A 36 16.51 4.08 -0.55
CA HIS A 36 16.99 5.12 0.37
C HIS A 36 17.97 4.61 1.42
N GLY A 37 18.30 3.31 1.41
CA GLY A 37 19.09 2.67 2.46
C GLY A 37 20.36 1.99 1.93
N PRO A 38 20.88 1.01 2.68
CA PRO A 38 22.19 0.42 2.39
C PRO A 38 22.22 -0.40 1.09
N LEU A 39 21.06 -0.78 0.54
CA LEU A 39 20.96 -1.54 -0.71
C LEU A 39 20.84 -0.62 -1.94
N LYS A 40 20.88 0.71 -1.78
CA LYS A 40 20.85 1.68 -2.87
C LYS A 40 21.89 1.43 -3.98
N PRO A 41 23.14 1.07 -3.69
CA PRO A 41 24.11 0.77 -4.74
C PRO A 41 23.73 -0.43 -5.62
N MET A 42 22.89 -1.34 -5.10
CA MET A 42 22.42 -2.52 -5.82
C MET A 42 21.13 -2.27 -6.61
N GLU A 43 20.51 -1.09 -6.47
CA GLU A 43 19.23 -0.76 -7.11
C GLU A 43 19.25 -1.06 -8.62
N GLN A 44 20.31 -0.68 -9.33
CA GLN A 44 20.38 -0.91 -10.77
C GLN A 44 20.37 -2.41 -11.11
N VAL A 45 21.15 -3.22 -10.40
CA VAL A 45 21.20 -4.68 -10.63
C VAL A 45 19.85 -5.31 -10.30
N LEU A 46 19.27 -4.92 -9.17
CA LEU A 46 18.01 -5.45 -8.67
C LEU A 46 16.82 -5.01 -9.53
N LEU A 47 16.78 -3.76 -10.00
CA LEU A 47 15.55 -3.14 -10.53
C LEU A 47 15.67 -2.58 -11.96
N GLN A 48 16.86 -2.60 -12.58
CA GLN A 48 17.09 -2.00 -13.91
C GLN A 48 17.84 -2.93 -14.89
N THR A 49 17.89 -4.23 -14.60
CA THR A 49 18.49 -5.24 -15.50
C THR A 49 17.43 -6.26 -15.94
N PRO A 50 17.75 -7.18 -16.89
CA PRO A 50 16.88 -8.32 -17.19
C PRO A 50 16.59 -9.23 -15.96
N LEU A 51 17.26 -9.02 -14.82
CA LEU A 51 16.98 -9.73 -13.57
C LEU A 51 15.63 -9.33 -12.96
N VAL A 52 15.12 -8.13 -13.24
CA VAL A 52 13.90 -7.51 -12.65
C VAL A 52 12.71 -8.46 -12.40
N PRO A 53 12.40 -9.47 -13.25
CA PRO A 53 11.40 -10.50 -12.96
C PRO A 53 11.44 -11.08 -11.53
N TRP A 54 12.61 -11.14 -10.89
CA TRP A 54 12.74 -11.58 -9.50
C TRP A 54 11.88 -10.74 -8.53
N SER A 55 11.79 -9.42 -8.75
CA SER A 55 11.06 -8.51 -7.87
C SER A 55 9.54 -8.75 -7.93
N TYR A 56 9.01 -9.06 -9.11
CA TYR A 56 7.61 -9.47 -9.28
C TYR A 56 7.34 -10.83 -8.64
N ALA A 57 8.27 -11.78 -8.78
CA ALA A 57 8.17 -13.09 -8.13
C ALA A 57 8.19 -12.96 -6.59
N ALA A 58 9.11 -12.16 -6.04
CA ALA A 58 9.18 -11.88 -4.61
C ALA A 58 7.93 -11.17 -4.10
N SER A 59 7.38 -10.21 -4.86
CA SER A 59 6.15 -9.52 -4.53
C SER A 59 4.96 -10.48 -4.43
N ARG A 60 4.75 -11.34 -5.43
CA ARG A 60 3.70 -12.37 -5.41
C ARG A 60 3.90 -13.37 -4.28
N ALA A 61 5.12 -13.87 -4.10
CA ALA A 61 5.43 -14.80 -3.02
C ALA A 61 5.11 -14.19 -1.64
N TYR A 62 5.47 -12.92 -1.42
CA TYR A 62 5.14 -12.22 -0.18
C TYR A 62 3.65 -11.94 -0.04
N TYR A 63 3.00 -11.41 -1.08
CA TYR A 63 1.59 -11.02 -0.99
C TYR A 63 0.66 -12.24 -1.00
N ASP A 64 0.70 -13.05 -2.07
CA ASP A 64 -0.18 -14.20 -2.26
C ASP A 64 0.18 -15.36 -1.32
N GLY A 65 1.47 -15.58 -1.08
CA GLY A 65 1.96 -16.74 -0.33
C GLY A 65 2.01 -16.56 1.18
N LEU A 66 2.23 -15.33 1.67
CA LEU A 66 2.46 -15.06 3.09
C LEU A 66 1.46 -14.06 3.67
N TRP A 67 1.42 -12.85 3.14
CA TRP A 67 0.68 -11.75 3.76
C TRP A 67 -0.82 -11.95 3.64
N TYR A 68 -1.34 -12.28 2.45
CA TYR A 68 -2.77 -12.41 2.24
C TYR A 68 -3.37 -13.59 3.02
N PRO A 69 -2.81 -14.81 2.97
CA PRO A 69 -3.36 -15.94 3.73
C PRO A 69 -3.29 -15.74 5.25
N LEU A 70 -2.21 -15.11 5.75
CA LEU A 70 -1.99 -14.99 7.20
C LEU A 70 -2.65 -13.74 7.82
N ILE A 71 -2.74 -12.64 7.07
CA ILE A 71 -3.14 -11.32 7.59
C ILE A 71 -4.26 -10.71 6.73
N GLY A 72 -4.12 -10.77 5.40
CA GLY A 72 -4.99 -10.08 4.46
C GLY A 72 -6.43 -10.57 4.47
N HIS A 73 -6.64 -11.89 4.44
CA HIS A 73 -7.97 -12.51 4.37
C HIS A 73 -8.89 -12.02 5.48
N LYS A 74 -8.45 -12.15 6.74
CA LYS A 74 -9.19 -11.69 7.91
C LYS A 74 -9.52 -10.19 7.84
N ARG A 75 -8.57 -9.36 7.40
CA ARG A 75 -8.80 -7.92 7.25
C ARG A 75 -9.82 -7.59 6.16
N VAL A 76 -9.82 -8.35 5.06
CA VAL A 76 -10.80 -8.18 4.00
C VAL A 76 -12.19 -8.56 4.50
N GLU A 77 -12.33 -9.69 5.19
CA GLU A 77 -13.61 -10.10 5.79
C GLU A 77 -14.15 -9.03 6.75
N GLU A 78 -13.30 -8.52 7.65
CA GLU A 78 -13.66 -7.44 8.57
C GLU A 78 -14.08 -6.16 7.82
N ALA A 79 -13.37 -5.80 6.75
CA ALA A 79 -13.68 -4.63 5.94
C ALA A 79 -15.04 -4.77 5.22
N LEU A 80 -15.38 -5.96 4.74
CA LEU A 80 -16.67 -6.23 4.08
C LEU A 80 -17.87 -6.10 5.03
N GLN A 81 -17.67 -6.25 6.35
CA GLN A 81 -18.73 -6.03 7.34
C GLN A 81 -19.08 -4.55 7.56
N THR A 82 -18.26 -3.62 7.07
CA THR A 82 -18.54 -2.18 7.19
C THR A 82 -19.68 -1.75 6.27
N LYS A 83 -20.28 -0.57 6.52
CA LYS A 83 -21.34 -0.04 5.65
C LYS A 83 -20.90 0.07 4.18
N TRP A 84 -19.68 0.56 3.96
CA TRP A 84 -19.08 0.62 2.62
C TRP A 84 -18.73 -0.75 2.08
N GLY A 85 -18.17 -1.63 2.91
CA GLY A 85 -17.84 -3.01 2.54
C GLY A 85 -19.04 -3.79 2.00
N ARG A 86 -20.22 -3.61 2.61
CA ARG A 86 -21.47 -4.23 2.14
C ARG A 86 -21.87 -3.76 0.74
N HIS A 87 -21.71 -2.48 0.44
CA HIS A 87 -21.95 -1.97 -0.93
C HIS A 87 -20.95 -2.54 -1.93
N PHE A 88 -19.68 -2.71 -1.55
CA PHE A 88 -18.69 -3.37 -2.41
C PHE A 88 -19.01 -4.84 -2.65
N ALA A 89 -19.60 -5.54 -1.67
CA ALA A 89 -20.05 -6.92 -1.84
C ALA A 89 -21.33 -7.02 -2.70
N GLU A 90 -22.22 -6.03 -2.62
CA GLU A 90 -23.48 -6.00 -3.36
C GLU A 90 -23.32 -5.60 -4.83
N TYR A 91 -22.45 -4.62 -5.10
CA TYR A 91 -22.27 -4.04 -6.44
C TYR A 91 -20.95 -4.40 -7.11
N GLY A 92 -19.95 -4.82 -6.33
CA GLY A 92 -18.66 -5.26 -6.86
C GLY A 92 -18.66 -6.76 -7.06
N ASP A 93 -18.11 -7.22 -8.19
CA ASP A 93 -17.80 -8.64 -8.42
C ASP A 93 -16.57 -9.03 -7.58
N MET A 94 -16.73 -8.92 -6.26
CA MET A 94 -15.71 -9.19 -5.27
C MET A 94 -15.96 -10.61 -4.77
N PRO A 95 -15.18 -11.62 -5.21
CA PRO A 95 -15.22 -12.91 -4.57
C PRO A 95 -14.65 -12.73 -3.16
N ALA A 96 -15.53 -12.57 -2.17
CA ALA A 96 -15.21 -12.96 -0.81
C ALA A 96 -15.07 -14.49 -0.83
N LYS A 97 -13.89 -14.96 -1.25
CA LYS A 97 -13.50 -16.37 -1.17
C LYS A 97 -12.62 -16.57 0.04
#